data_AF-A0A528D7J0-F1
#
_entry.id   AF-A0A528D7J0-F1
#
_cell.length_a   1.000
_cell.length_b   1.000
_cell.length_c   1.000
_cell.angle_alpha   90.00
_cell.angle_beta   90.00
_cell.angle_gamma   90.00
#
_symmetry.space_group_name_H-M   'P 1'
#
loop_
_entity.id
_entity.type
_entity.pdbx_description
1 polymer ?
#
loop_
_entity_poly.entity_id
_entity_poly.type
_entity_poly.pdbx_seq_one_letter_code
_entity_poly.pdbx_strand_id
1 'polypeptide(L)'
;SNTLMPAIAGASLKVFELIRSGGALRERLYANAERFRSQMGKLGFTLAGADHPIIPVMLGDAALAQEMAQRMLKRGIYVIGF
;
A
#
# COMPACT_ATOMS: atom_id res chain seq x y z
N SER A 1 11.95 0.82 -30.66
CA SER A 1 11.40 1.73 -29.63
C SER A 1 10.10 2.26 -30.18
N ASN A 2 8.95 1.93 -29.58
CA ASN A 2 7.64 2.34 -30.07
C ASN A 2 7.11 3.47 -29.19
N THR A 3 6.44 4.46 -29.79
CA THR A 3 5.79 5.54 -29.06
C THR A 3 4.66 4.99 -28.19
N LEU A 4 4.44 5.64 -27.03
CA LEU A 4 3.34 5.32 -26.14
C LEU A 4 1.99 5.49 -26.84
N MET A 5 1.05 4.59 -26.58
CA MET A 5 -0.30 4.67 -27.13
C MET A 5 -0.96 6.01 -26.73
N PRO A 6 -1.59 6.77 -27.66
CA PRO A 6 -2.14 8.09 -27.35
C PRO A 6 -3.10 8.13 -26.16
N ALA A 7 -3.89 7.07 -25.97
CA ALA A 7 -4.80 6.95 -24.82
C ALA A 7 -4.06 6.91 -23.46
N ILE A 8 -2.90 6.25 -23.39
CA ILE A 8 -2.11 6.16 -22.15
C ILE A 8 -1.47 7.52 -21.85
N ALA A 9 -0.96 8.20 -22.88
CA ALA A 9 -0.42 9.55 -22.73
C ALA A 9 -1.51 10.53 -22.24
N GLY A 10 -2.69 10.51 -22.85
CA GLY A 10 -3.82 11.34 -22.44
C GLY A 10 -4.29 11.07 -21.00
N ALA A 11 -4.42 9.80 -20.62
CA ALA A 11 -4.76 9.43 -19.24
C ALA A 11 -3.70 9.91 -18.24
N SER A 12 -2.42 9.80 -18.58
CA SER A 12 -1.32 10.24 -17.72
C SER A 12 -1.34 11.76 -17.48
N LEU A 13 -1.63 12.55 -18.52
CA LEU A 13 -1.81 14.00 -18.38
C LEU A 13 -2.94 14.33 -17.41
N LYS A 14 -4.08 13.62 -17.52
CA LYS A 14 -5.20 13.83 -16.58
C LYS A 14 -4.83 13.45 -15.14
N VAL A 15 -4.08 12.37 -14.94
CA VAL A 15 -3.58 11.98 -13.63
C VAL A 15 -2.74 13.10 -13.00
N PHE A 16 -1.86 13.77 -13.78
CA PHE A 16 -1.08 14.90 -13.25
C PHE A 16 -1.94 16.08 -12.80
N GLU A 17 -3.03 16.38 -13.51
CA GLU A 17 -4.00 17.40 -13.06
C GLU A 17 -4.63 17.03 -11.72
N LEU A 18 -5.06 15.77 -11.57
CA LEU A 18 -5.68 15.26 -10.34
C LEU A 18 -4.71 15.25 -9.16
N ILE A 19 -3.45 14.85 -9.38
CA ILE A 19 -2.42 14.84 -8.34
C ILE A 19 -2.14 16.26 -7.83
N ARG A 20 -2.15 17.27 -8.73
CA ARG A 20 -1.89 18.66 -8.36
C ARG A 20 -2.89 19.19 -7.33
N SER A 21 -4.16 18.80 -7.42
CA SER A 21 -5.23 19.15 -6.47
C SER A 21 -5.47 18.08 -5.38
N GLY A 22 -4.70 17.00 -5.36
CA GLY A 22 -4.90 15.84 -4.47
C GLY A 22 -4.44 16.01 -3.01
N GLY A 23 -4.45 17.23 -2.46
CA GLY A 23 -4.02 17.51 -1.08
C GLY A 23 -4.76 16.66 -0.04
N ALA A 24 -6.10 16.73 -0.03
CA ALA A 24 -6.94 15.98 0.91
C ALA A 24 -6.78 14.45 0.78
N LEU A 25 -6.54 13.93 -0.43
CA LEU A 25 -6.28 12.51 -0.64
C LEU A 25 -4.94 12.07 -0.01
N ARG A 26 -3.91 12.92 -0.09
CA ARG A 26 -2.61 12.67 0.57
C ARG A 26 -2.74 12.73 2.09
N GLU A 27 -3.45 13.71 2.64
CA GLU A 27 -3.71 13.79 4.08
C GLU A 27 -4.39 12.53 4.60
N ARG A 28 -5.45 12.08 3.90
CA ARG A 28 -6.15 10.84 4.25
C ARG A 28 -5.24 9.62 4.14
N LEU A 29 -4.36 9.56 3.14
CA LEU A 29 -3.39 8.47 2.98
C LEU A 29 -2.46 8.39 4.20
N TYR A 30 -1.88 9.51 4.61
CA TYR A 30 -0.98 9.55 5.78
C TYR A 30 -1.73 9.25 7.09
N ALA A 31 -2.94 9.78 7.27
CA ALA A 31 -3.77 9.47 8.44
C ALA A 31 -4.11 7.97 8.55
N ASN A 32 -4.43 7.33 7.42
CA ASN A 32 -4.68 5.89 7.37
C ASN A 32 -3.42 5.07 7.68
N ALA A 33 -2.27 5.48 7.14
CA ALA A 33 -0.99 4.83 7.38
C ALA A 33 -0.60 4.89 8.87
N GLU A 34 -0.71 6.07 9.49
CA GLU A 34 -0.43 6.26 10.92
C GLU A 34 -1.39 5.44 11.79
N ARG A 35 -2.68 5.44 11.45
CA ARG A 35 -3.65 4.60 12.15
C ARG A 35 -3.29 3.13 12.05
N PHE A 36 -2.94 2.62 10.86
CA PHE A 36 -2.58 1.20 10.71
C PHE A 36 -1.30 0.86 11.49
N ARG A 37 -0.24 1.67 11.36
CA ARG A 37 1.04 1.46 12.03
C ARG A 37 0.89 1.45 13.54
N SER A 38 0.22 2.45 14.10
CA SER A 38 0.02 2.56 15.55
C SER A 38 -0.80 1.40 16.13
N GLN A 39 -1.87 0.97 15.43
CA GLN A 39 -2.70 -0.14 15.90
C GLN A 39 -2.00 -1.49 15.79
N MET A 40 -1.30 -1.74 14.67
CA MET A 40 -0.56 -2.98 14.49
C MET A 40 0.62 -3.10 15.48
N GLY A 41 1.32 -1.98 15.74
CA GLY A 41 2.37 -1.93 16.76
C GLY A 41 1.84 -2.23 18.17
N LYS A 42 0.67 -1.68 18.53
CA LYS A 42 -0.01 -1.99 19.81
C LYS A 42 -0.42 -3.46 19.93
N LEU A 43 -0.72 -4.12 18.80
CA LEU A 43 -1.02 -5.55 18.74
C LEU A 43 0.22 -6.44 18.77
N GLY A 44 1.43 -5.86 18.84
CA GLY A 44 2.69 -6.59 18.97
C GLY A 44 3.31 -7.03 17.64
N PHE A 45 2.82 -6.55 16.50
CA PHE A 45 3.46 -6.84 15.21
C PHE A 45 4.74 -6.02 15.04
N THR A 46 5.79 -6.68 14.56
CA THR A 46 7.00 -6.00 14.09
C THR A 46 6.74 -5.41 12.71
N LEU A 47 6.93 -4.09 12.57
CA LEU A 47 6.72 -3.36 11.32
C LEU A 47 8.04 -2.77 10.83
N ALA A 48 8.28 -2.84 9.52
CA ALA A 48 9.45 -2.20 8.91
C ALA A 48 9.12 -0.82 8.30
N GLY A 49 10.16 -0.06 7.97
CA GLY A 49 10.06 1.29 7.42
C GLY A 49 9.49 2.30 8.40
N ALA A 50 9.61 3.58 8.05
CA ALA A 50 9.04 4.71 8.78
C ALA A 50 8.70 5.83 7.80
N ASP A 51 7.76 6.68 8.18
CA ASP A 51 7.45 7.93 7.45
C ASP A 51 7.01 7.76 5.98
N HIS A 52 6.43 6.61 5.65
CA HIS A 52 5.85 6.36 4.32
C HIS A 52 4.60 5.46 4.37
N PRO A 53 3.68 5.55 3.38
CA PRO A 53 2.41 4.81 3.38
C PRO A 53 2.51 3.27 3.26
N ILE A 54 3.66 2.74 2.83
CA ILE A 54 3.90 1.28 2.77
C ILE A 54 4.22 0.78 4.19
N ILE A 55 3.60 -0.29 4.66
CA ILE A 55 3.81 -0.80 6.04
C ILE A 55 4.02 -2.32 5.98
N PRO A 56 5.28 -2.78 5.83
CA PRO A 56 5.58 -4.22 5.85
C PRO A 56 5.41 -4.80 7.25
N VAL A 57 4.68 -5.91 7.35
CA VAL A 57 4.51 -6.70 8.58
C VAL A 57 5.51 -7.84 8.56
N MET A 58 6.43 -7.86 9.51
CA MET A 58 7.53 -8.81 9.53
C MET A 58 7.11 -10.11 10.23
N LEU A 59 7.13 -11.22 9.49
CA LEU A 59 6.81 -12.56 10.01
C LEU A 59 8.04 -13.46 10.16
N GLY A 60 9.16 -13.12 9.51
CA GLY A 60 10.45 -13.80 9.65
C GLY A 60 10.56 -15.16 8.96
N ASP A 61 9.46 -15.74 8.49
CA ASP A 61 9.43 -17.01 7.76
C ASP A 61 8.57 -16.90 6.49
N ALA A 62 9.09 -17.44 5.38
CA ALA A 62 8.46 -17.34 4.08
C ALA A 62 7.18 -18.19 3.98
N ALA A 63 7.17 -19.40 4.56
CA ALA A 63 6.00 -20.27 4.52
C ALA A 63 4.85 -19.68 5.36
N LEU A 64 5.19 -19.14 6.55
CA LEU A 64 4.26 -18.42 7.41
C LEU A 64 3.64 -17.20 6.69
N ALA A 65 4.44 -16.45 5.93
CA ALA A 65 3.94 -15.31 5.17
C ALA A 65 2.94 -15.70 4.07
N GLN A 66 3.24 -16.78 3.34
CA GLN A 66 2.31 -17.31 2.33
C GLN A 66 1.01 -17.83 2.97
N GLU A 67 1.11 -18.56 4.08
CA GLU A 67 -0.07 -19.05 4.79
C GLU A 67 -0.94 -17.90 5.32
N MET A 68 -0.32 -16.89 5.93
CA MET A 68 -1.02 -15.70 6.40
C MET A 68 -1.73 -14.99 5.25
N ALA A 69 -1.06 -14.79 4.11
CA ALA A 69 -1.66 -14.17 2.92
C ALA A 69 -2.90 -14.94 2.43
N GLN A 70 -2.81 -16.27 2.33
CA GLN A 70 -3.96 -17.11 1.95
C GLN A 70 -5.11 -17.00 2.96
N ARG A 71 -4.82 -16.98 4.27
CA ARG A 71 -5.82 -16.85 5.34
C ARG A 71 -6.45 -15.46 5.39
N MET A 72 -5.74 -14.43 4.99
CA MET A 72 -6.26 -13.07 4.85
C MET A 72 -7.14 -12.93 3.61
N LEU A 73 -6.76 -13.55 2.49
CA LEU A 73 -7.59 -13.58 1.29
C LEU A 73 -8.94 -14.26 1.54
N LYS A 74 -8.95 -15.37 2.30
CA LYS A 74 -10.20 -16.02 2.76
C LYS A 74 -11.11 -15.10 3.59
N ARG A 75 -10.55 -14.03 4.18
CA ARG A 75 -11.28 -12.98 4.92
C ARG A 75 -11.57 -11.73 4.08
N GLY A 76 -11.32 -11.78 2.77
CA GLY A 76 -11.53 -10.64 1.86
C GLY A 76 -10.44 -9.57 1.92
N ILE A 77 -9.28 -9.86 2.53
CA ILE A 77 -8.16 -8.92 2.62
C ILE A 77 -7.02 -9.44 1.75
N TYR A 78 -6.75 -8.75 0.66
CA TYR A 78 -5.67 -9.12 -0.26
C TYR A 78 -4.33 -8.55 0.21
N VAL A 79 -3.39 -9.45 0.51
CA VAL A 79 -1.98 -9.17 0.80
C VAL A 79 -1.11 -10.22 0.12
N ILE A 80 0.17 -9.91 -0.08
CA ILE A 80 1.15 -10.81 -0.69
C ILE A 80 2.29 -10.99 0.31
N GLY A 81 2.70 -12.24 0.55
CA GLY A 81 3.95 -12.55 1.22
C GLY A 81 5.11 -12.37 0.25
N PHE A 82 6.11 -11.58 0.63
CA PHE A 82 7.36 -11.34 -0.11
C PHE A 82 8.54 -11.99 0.62
#